data_AF-A0A1Z9VRE6-F1
#
_entry.id   AF-A0A1Z9VRE6-F1
#
_cell.length_a   1.000
_cell.length_b   1.000
_cell.length_c   1.000
_cell.angle_alpha   90.00
_cell.angle_beta   90.00
_cell.angle_gamma   90.00
#
_symmetry.space_group_name_H-M   'P 1'
#
loop_
_entity.id
_entity.type
_entity.pdbx_description
1 polymer ?
#
loop_
_entity_poly.entity_id
_entity_poly.type
_entity_poly.pdbx_seq_one_letter_code
_entity_poly.pdbx_strand_id
1 'polypeptide(L)'
;MSRLVPASKWIHETFEAGVSTKTVYNWVANRVIPGVILDGKPFVDADKAAVLLDTHTIITAPSVTPVDGGNATVAQLVQGGLTQ
;
A
#
# COMPACT_ATOMS: atom_id res chain seq x y z
N MET A 1 8.54 12.89 15.04
CA MET A 1 9.70 12.12 14.52
C MET A 1 9.16 11.22 13.44
N SER A 2 9.78 11.18 12.27
CA SER A 2 9.39 10.27 11.19
C SER A 2 9.76 8.83 11.55
N ARG A 3 8.77 7.95 11.70
CA ARG A 3 8.99 6.53 12.01
C ARG A 3 9.20 5.73 10.72
N LEU A 4 10.45 5.50 10.36
CA LEU A 4 10.80 4.55 9.30
C LEU A 4 10.58 3.11 9.77
N VAL A 5 9.64 2.43 9.13
CA VAL A 5 9.32 1.02 9.38
C VAL A 5 9.64 0.18 8.14
N PRO A 6 10.17 -1.05 8.32
CA PRO A 6 10.33 -1.98 7.22
C PRO A 6 8.99 -2.22 6.52
N ALA A 7 8.96 -2.24 5.19
CA ALA A 7 7.72 -2.44 4.43
C ALA A 7 6.96 -3.70 4.86
N SER A 8 7.64 -4.81 5.14
CA SER A 8 6.97 -6.05 5.60
C SER A 8 6.21 -5.87 6.91
N LYS A 9 6.71 -5.02 7.82
CA LYS A 9 6.02 -4.70 9.07
C LYS A 9 4.86 -3.73 8.81
N TRP A 10 5.13 -2.66 8.06
CA TRP A 10 4.13 -1.66 7.73
C TRP A 10 2.92 -2.25 6.99
N ILE A 11 3.16 -3.20 6.08
CA ILE A 11 2.11 -3.92 5.36
C ILE A 11 1.17 -4.63 6.35
N HIS A 12 1.70 -5.44 7.27
CA HIS A 12 0.89 -6.16 8.25
C HIS A 12 0.13 -5.23 9.21
N GLU A 13 0.67 -4.05 9.51
CA GLU A 13 0.02 -3.07 10.39
C GLU A 13 -1.04 -2.25 9.66
N THR A 14 -0.98 -2.12 8.33
CA THR A 14 -1.80 -1.17 7.55
C THR A 14 -2.83 -1.83 6.64
N PHE A 15 -2.51 -3.02 6.09
CA PHE A 15 -3.35 -3.71 5.11
C PHE A 15 -3.70 -5.11 5.62
N GLU A 16 -4.95 -5.51 5.45
CA GLU A 16 -5.41 -6.85 5.83
C GLU A 16 -4.90 -7.93 4.86
N ALA A 17 -4.74 -7.61 3.57
CA ALA A 17 -4.14 -8.46 2.54
C ALA A 17 -3.86 -7.68 1.24
N GLY A 18 -3.19 -8.31 0.26
CA GLY A 18 -3.12 -7.83 -1.13
C GLY A 18 -1.96 -6.90 -1.48
N VAL A 19 -1.23 -6.38 -0.49
CA VAL A 19 -0.04 -5.55 -0.71
C VAL A 19 1.23 -6.36 -0.47
N SER A 20 2.09 -6.45 -1.48
CA SER A 20 3.39 -7.13 -1.37
C SER A 20 4.52 -6.13 -1.09
N THR A 21 5.63 -6.62 -0.55
CA THR A 21 6.85 -5.80 -0.33
C THR A 21 7.39 -5.20 -1.64
N LYS A 22 7.18 -5.88 -2.78
CA LYS A 22 7.52 -5.37 -4.12
C LYS A 22 6.61 -4.22 -4.53
N THR A 23 5.32 -4.28 -4.19
CA THR A 23 4.37 -3.18 -4.42
C THR A 23 4.81 -1.95 -3.64
N VAL A 24 5.16 -2.11 -2.35
CA VAL A 24 5.65 -1.02 -1.50
C VAL A 24 6.99 -0.46 -2.01
N TYR A 25 7.89 -1.32 -2.48
CA TYR A 25 9.12 -0.89 -3.14
C TYR A 25 8.82 0.07 -4.30
N ASN A 26 7.90 -0.31 -5.19
CA ASN A 26 7.50 0.52 -6.32
C ASN A 26 6.86 1.84 -5.87
N TRP A 27 6.06 1.83 -4.81
CA TRP A 27 5.47 3.06 -4.28
C TRP A 27 6.52 4.03 -3.71
N VAL A 28 7.52 3.52 -2.99
CA VAL A 28 8.62 4.34 -2.47
C VAL A 28 9.51 4.84 -3.62
N ALA A 29 9.87 3.97 -4.58
CA ALA A 29 10.70 4.33 -5.73
C ALA A 29 10.05 5.40 -6.62
N ASN A 30 8.73 5.30 -6.83
CA ASN A 30 7.97 6.27 -7.61
C ASN A 30 7.47 7.47 -6.78
N ARG A 31 7.89 7.59 -5.51
CA ARG A 31 7.49 8.66 -4.58
C ARG A 31 5.97 8.79 -4.38
N VAL A 32 5.22 7.69 -4.55
CA VAL A 32 3.79 7.59 -4.26
C VAL A 32 3.55 7.68 -2.75
N ILE A 33 4.44 7.06 -1.97
CA ILE A 33 4.44 7.16 -0.51
C ILE A 33 5.83 7.61 0.00
N PRO A 34 5.88 8.33 1.12
CA PRO A 34 7.12 8.75 1.75
C PRO A 34 7.84 7.54 2.35
N GLY A 35 9.10 7.38 1.98
CA GLY A 35 9.92 6.26 2.39
C GLY A 35 11.31 6.34 1.79
N VAL A 36 12.13 5.33 2.09
CA VAL A 36 13.50 5.21 1.59
C VAL A 36 13.79 3.75 1.25
N ILE A 37 14.68 3.51 0.29
CA ILE A 37 15.19 2.16 -0.02
C ILE A 37 16.61 2.06 0.54
N LEU A 38 16.83 1.13 1.48
CA LEU A 38 18.15 0.84 2.07
C LEU A 38 18.53 -0.60 1.72
N ASP A 39 19.69 -0.81 1.11
CA ASP A 39 20.18 -2.15 0.73
C ASP A 39 19.14 -2.97 -0.07
N GLY A 40 18.42 -2.30 -0.98
CA GLY A 40 17.36 -2.91 -1.79
C GLY A 40 16.07 -3.23 -1.04
N LYS A 41 15.97 -2.89 0.25
CA LYS A 41 14.79 -3.10 1.10
C LYS A 41 14.03 -1.78 1.29
N PRO A 42 12.71 -1.75 1.03
CA PRO A 42 11.92 -0.55 1.23
C PRO A 42 11.55 -0.35 2.70
N PHE A 43 11.68 0.90 3.15
CA PHE A 43 11.24 1.41 4.44
C PHE A 43 10.26 2.55 4.21
N VAL A 44 9.16 2.57 4.96
CA VAL A 44 8.08 3.54 4.82
C VAL A 44 8.10 4.47 6.02
N ASP A 45 7.93 5.78 5.80
CA ASP A 45 7.69 6.75 6.86
C ASP A 45 6.22 6.65 7.27
N ALA A 46 5.94 5.83 8.30
CA ALA A 46 4.56 5.48 8.67
C ALA A 46 3.72 6.69 9.06
N ASP A 47 4.31 7.69 9.74
CA ASP A 47 3.58 8.88 10.17
C ASP A 47 3.09 9.70 8.97
N LYS A 48 3.97 9.91 7.98
CA LYS A 48 3.58 10.64 6.76
C LYS A 48 2.70 9.81 5.83
N ALA A 49 2.92 8.50 5.76
CA ALA A 49 2.09 7.61 4.97
C ALA A 49 0.66 7.50 5.52
N ALA A 50 0.49 7.49 6.85
CA ALA A 50 -0.82 7.50 7.50
C ALA A 50 -1.62 8.76 7.13
N VAL A 51 -0.98 9.94 7.10
CA VAL A 51 -1.63 11.18 6.67
C VAL A 51 -2.10 11.09 5.21
N LEU A 52 -1.29 10.53 4.30
CA LEU A 52 -1.68 10.36 2.89
C LEU A 52 -2.86 9.39 2.71
N LEU A 53 -2.87 8.31 3.49
CA LEU A 53 -3.96 7.32 3.48
C LEU A 53 -5.26 7.90 4.04
N ASP A 54 -5.18 8.69 5.12
CA ASP A 54 -6.33 9.36 5.75
C ASP A 54 -6.94 10.45 4.85
N THR A 55 -6.10 11.11 4.03
CA THR A 55 -6.51 12.19 3.11
C THR A 55 -7.18 11.67 1.82
N HIS A 56 -7.82 10.49 1.82
CA HIS A 56 -8.53 9.90 0.66
C HIS A 56 -7.65 9.52 -0.55
N THR A 57 -6.36 9.20 -0.34
CA THR A 57 -5.55 8.68 -1.45
C THR A 57 -5.92 7.22 -1.70
N ILE A 58 -6.74 6.97 -2.73
CA ILE A 58 -6.85 5.65 -3.34
C ILE A 58 -5.46 5.33 -3.90
N ILE A 59 -4.64 4.61 -3.14
CA ILE A 59 -3.37 4.09 -3.64
C ILE A 59 -3.74 2.97 -4.63
N THR A 60 -3.94 3.34 -5.88
CA THR A 60 -4.20 2.38 -6.96
C THR A 60 -2.93 1.54 -7.08
N ALA A 61 -2.99 0.29 -6.59
CA ALA A 61 -1.98 -0.69 -6.96
C ALA A 61 -1.94 -0.73 -8.49
N PRO A 62 -0.76 -0.71 -9.14
CA PRO A 62 -0.70 -0.80 -10.59
C PRO A 62 -1.47 -2.04 -11.01
N SER A 63 -2.52 -1.83 -11.80
CA SER A 63 -3.42 -2.88 -12.25
C SER A 63 -2.58 -4.03 -12.80
N VAL A 64 -2.62 -5.17 -12.12
CA VAL A 64 -2.14 -6.41 -12.70
C VAL A 64 -3.05 -6.65 -13.90
N THR A 65 -2.56 -6.42 -15.11
CA THR A 65 -3.22 -6.91 -16.32
C THR A 65 -3.34 -8.42 -16.14
N PRO A 66 -4.57 -8.98 -16.09
CA PRO A 66 -4.74 -10.41 -15.95
C PRO A 66 -4.13 -11.07 -17.19
N VAL A 67 -3.11 -11.90 -16.99
CA VAL A 67 -2.71 -12.88 -17.98
C VAL A 67 -3.76 -13.98 -17.93
N ASP A 68 -4.61 -13.99 -18.96
CA ASP A 68 -5.50 -15.04 -19.46
C ASP A 68 -6.02 -16.09 -18.45
N GLY A 69 -7.34 -16.08 -18.24
CA GLY A 69 -8.10 -17.26 -17.82
C GLY A 69 -8.32 -17.46 -16.32
N GLY A 70 -9.37 -16.85 -15.77
CA GLY A 70 -10.00 -17.33 -14.53
C GLY A 70 -10.37 -16.26 -13.52
N ASN A 71 -11.56 -15.67 -13.69
CA ASN A 71 -12.40 -15.06 -12.67
C ASN A 71 -11.68 -14.40 -11.46
N ALA A 72 -11.05 -13.25 -11.67
CA ALA A 72 -10.64 -12.38 -10.55
C ALA A 72 -11.83 -11.49 -10.16
N THR A 73 -12.62 -11.95 -9.19
CA THR A 73 -13.58 -11.10 -8.49
C THR A 73 -12.81 -9.93 -7.91
N VAL A 74 -12.99 -8.73 -8.47
CA VAL A 74 -12.54 -7.48 -7.87
C VAL A 74 -13.21 -7.38 -6.50
N ALA A 75 -12.47 -7.75 -5.45
CA ALA A 75 -12.85 -7.43 -4.08
C ALA A 75 -12.68 -5.92 -3.92
N GLN A 76 -13.70 -5.17 -4.35
CA GLN A 76 -13.88 -3.78 -4.01
C GLN A 76 -14.03 -3.75 -2.49
N LEU A 77 -12.96 -3.39 -1.77
CA LEU A 77 -13.01 -3.08 -0.35
C LEU A 77 -13.84 -1.80 -0.18
N VAL A 78 -15.17 -1.95 -0.22
CA VAL A 78 -16.09 -0.96 0.33
C VAL A 78 -15.92 -1.04 1.83
N GLN A 79 -15.18 -0.08 2.40
CA GLN A 79 -15.28 0.20 3.82
C GLN A 79 -16.75 0.49 4.12
N GLY A 80 -17.34 -0.30 5.01
CA GLY A 80 -18.74 -0.22 5.38
C GLY A 80 -19.13 1.19 5.80
N GLY A 81 -19.99 1.82 4.99
CA GLY A 81 -20.85 2.90 5.45
C GLY A 81 -22.06 2.30 6.15
N LEU A 82 -22.01 2.21 7.48
CA LEU A 82 -23.21 2.31 8.30
C LEU A 82 -23.78 3.73 8.12
N THR A 83 -25.08 3.83 7.81
CA THR A 83 -26.05 4.94 7.95
C THR A 83 -27.00 4.91 6.73
N GLN A 84 -28.34 4.82 6.82
CA GLN A 84 -29.31 4.82 7.92
C GLN A 84 -30.37 3.75 7.68
#